data_AF-A0A6L5K6T0-F1
#
_entry.id   AF-A0A6L5K6T0-F1
#
_cell.length_a   1.000
_cell.length_b   1.000
_cell.length_c   1.000
_cell.angle_alpha   90.00
_cell.angle_beta   90.00
_cell.angle_gamma   90.00
#
_symmetry.space_group_name_H-M   'P 1'
#
loop_
_entity.id
_entity.type
_entity.pdbx_description
1 polymer ?
#
loop_
_entity_poly.entity_id
_entity_poly.type
_entity_poly.pdbx_seq_one_letter_code
_entity_poly.pdbx_strand_id
1 'polypeptide(L)'
;MKKSYRLGWFSTGRDKAARDLLTVAQRSIALGEIEAEIAFVFSNRQRGEAKESDLFLKLAESYGLPLVSFSSKDFKTSHPRLSPQWRIGYDREVMKRLEGFDADLCVLAGYMLIVGGEMCQRYNMINLHPAAPG
;
A
#
# COMPACT_ATOMS: atom_id res chain seq x y z
N MET A 1 -4.94 -28.34 -2.74
CA MET A 1 -4.72 -27.25 -1.76
C MET A 1 -5.56 -26.07 -2.18
N LYS A 2 -6.38 -25.51 -1.28
CA LYS A 2 -7.19 -24.33 -1.58
C LYS A 2 -6.23 -23.14 -1.72
N LYS A 3 -6.28 -22.42 -2.85
CA LYS A 3 -5.41 -21.25 -3.08
C LYS A 3 -5.84 -20.16 -2.09
N SER A 4 -4.91 -19.71 -1.23
CA SER A 4 -5.18 -18.58 -0.33
C SER A 4 -5.37 -17.32 -1.19
N TYR A 5 -6.38 -16.51 -0.86
CA TYR A 5 -6.64 -15.25 -1.55
C TYR A 5 -5.56 -14.24 -1.16
N ARG A 6 -4.97 -13.51 -2.11
CA ARG A 6 -3.80 -12.65 -1.85
C ARG A 6 -4.14 -11.17 -1.88
N LEU A 7 -3.84 -10.49 -0.79
CA LEU A 7 -4.06 -9.06 -0.61
C LEU A 7 -2.78 -8.27 -0.82
N GLY A 8 -2.83 -7.27 -1.70
CA GLY A 8 -1.82 -6.21 -1.78
C GLY A 8 -2.22 -5.04 -0.88
N TRP A 9 -1.42 -4.69 0.12
CA TRP A 9 -1.80 -3.69 1.11
C TRP A 9 -1.12 -2.34 0.86
N PHE A 10 -1.87 -1.32 0.44
CA PHE A 10 -1.33 0.01 0.17
C PHE A 10 -1.65 0.95 1.32
N SER A 11 -0.63 1.58 1.92
CA SER A 11 -0.84 2.56 2.98
C SER A 11 0.27 3.59 3.04
N THR A 12 -0.07 4.85 3.31
CA THR A 12 0.94 5.88 3.60
C THR A 12 1.51 5.74 5.02
N GLY A 13 0.84 5.00 5.91
CA GLY A 13 1.25 4.91 7.32
C GLY A 13 1.24 6.26 8.03
N ARG A 14 0.29 7.14 7.69
CA ARG A 14 0.30 8.54 8.15
C ARG A 14 0.07 8.69 9.67
N ASP A 15 -0.61 7.74 10.28
CA ASP A 15 -1.07 7.82 11.67
C ASP A 15 -1.17 6.43 12.33
N LYS A 16 -1.60 6.43 13.60
CA LYS A 16 -1.84 5.21 14.38
C LYS A 16 -2.95 4.34 13.78
N ALA A 17 -3.98 4.92 13.16
CA ALA A 17 -5.10 4.16 12.61
C ALA A 17 -4.64 3.25 11.45
N ALA A 18 -3.68 3.69 10.63
CA ALA A 18 -3.05 2.85 9.61
C ALA A 18 -2.37 1.59 10.21
N ARG A 19 -1.71 1.73 11.37
CA ARG A 19 -1.09 0.61 12.09
C ARG A 19 -2.12 -0.30 12.74
N ASP A 20 -3.12 0.28 13.39
CA ASP A 20 -4.19 -0.47 14.05
C ASP A 20 -4.95 -1.31 13.02
N LEU A 21 -5.24 -0.75 11.84
CA LEU A 21 -5.93 -1.46 10.77
C LEU A 21 -5.11 -2.63 10.20
N LEU A 22 -3.81 -2.43 9.95
CA LEU A 22 -2.93 -3.52 9.52
C LEU A 22 -2.84 -4.62 10.60
N THR A 23 -2.77 -4.23 11.88
CA THR A 23 -2.73 -5.16 13.02
C THR A 23 -4.00 -6.00 13.09
N VAL A 24 -5.17 -5.38 12.96
CA VAL A 24 -6.46 -6.08 12.97
C VAL A 24 -6.56 -7.03 11.78
N ALA A 25 -6.22 -6.58 10.57
CA ALA A 25 -6.26 -7.41 9.38
C ALA A 25 -5.34 -8.64 9.50
N GLN A 26 -4.08 -8.44 9.94
CA GLN A 26 -3.17 -9.56 10.16
C GLN A 26 -3.72 -10.52 11.23
N ARG A 27 -4.17 -10.00 12.37
CA ARG A 27 -4.74 -10.84 13.43
C ARG A 27 -5.92 -11.68 12.93
N SER A 28 -6.86 -11.10 12.19
CA SER A 28 -8.02 -11.82 11.64
C SER A 28 -7.61 -12.87 10.60
N ILE A 29 -6.57 -12.61 9.80
CA ILE A 29 -5.96 -13.61 8.91
C ILE A 29 -5.35 -14.75 9.72
N ALA A 30 -4.54 -14.45 10.74
CA ALA A 30 -3.89 -15.45 11.58
C ALA A 30 -4.88 -16.32 12.38
N LEU A 31 -6.04 -15.77 12.73
CA LEU A 31 -7.15 -16.48 13.37
C LEU A 31 -8.03 -17.27 12.38
N GLY A 32 -7.82 -17.12 11.07
CA GLY A 32 -8.63 -17.76 10.03
C GLY A 32 -10.02 -17.14 9.83
N GLU A 33 -10.28 -15.96 10.40
CA GLU A 33 -11.52 -15.20 10.19
C GLU A 33 -11.58 -14.63 8.76
N ILE A 34 -10.41 -14.31 8.21
CA ILE A 34 -10.23 -13.91 6.81
C ILE A 34 -9.37 -14.99 6.14
N GLU A 35 -9.95 -15.74 5.21
CA GLU A 35 -9.25 -16.78 4.42
C GLU A 35 -8.42 -16.14 3.30
N ALA A 36 -7.39 -15.37 3.69
CA ALA A 36 -6.49 -14.67 2.79
C ALA A 36 -5.08 -14.54 3.39
N GLU A 37 -4.13 -14.06 2.60
CA GLU A 37 -2.81 -13.64 3.07
C GLU A 37 -2.47 -12.24 2.54
N ILE A 38 -1.59 -11.51 3.24
CA ILE A 38 -1.04 -10.25 2.72
C ILE A 38 0.22 -10.58 1.93
N ALA A 39 0.13 -10.51 0.60
CA ALA A 39 1.23 -10.83 -0.30
C ALA A 39 2.33 -9.75 -0.29
N PHE A 40 1.95 -8.49 -0.10
CA PHE A 40 2.88 -7.39 0.08
C PHE A 40 2.23 -6.21 0.79
N VAL A 41 3.07 -5.35 1.37
CA VAL A 41 2.72 -4.01 1.83
C VAL A 41 3.47 -3.00 0.98
N PHE A 42 2.75 -2.04 0.39
CA PHE A 42 3.33 -0.89 -0.29
C PHE A 42 3.13 0.39 0.53
N SER A 43 4.19 1.19 0.65
CA SER A 43 4.13 2.55 1.21
C SER A 43 4.79 3.57 0.29
N ASN A 44 4.09 4.70 0.09
CA ASN A 44 4.60 5.85 -0.67
C ASN A 44 5.54 6.78 0.13
N ARG A 45 6.02 6.29 1.28
CA ARG A 45 6.99 6.93 2.17
C ARG A 45 8.12 5.97 2.51
N GLN A 46 9.33 6.50 2.62
CA GLN A 46 10.52 5.81 3.08
C GLN A 46 10.86 6.14 4.54
N ARG A 47 11.80 5.35 5.08
CA ARG A 47 12.31 5.54 6.44
C ARG A 47 12.91 6.93 6.59
N GLY A 48 12.57 7.59 7.70
CA GLY A 48 13.05 8.93 8.02
C GLY A 48 12.19 10.06 7.44
N GLU A 49 11.16 9.76 6.64
CA GLU A 49 10.26 10.80 6.14
C GLU A 49 9.28 11.31 7.21
N ALA A 50 8.78 10.43 8.07
CA ALA A 50 7.93 10.80 9.19
C ALA A 50 7.85 9.68 10.24
N LYS A 51 7.76 10.08 11.51
CA LYS A 51 7.67 9.17 12.66
C LYS A 51 6.58 8.10 12.50
N GLU A 52 5.37 8.50 12.12
CA GLU A 52 4.24 7.56 12.03
C GLU A 52 4.42 6.53 10.91
N SER A 53 4.98 6.94 9.76
CA SER A 53 5.28 6.02 8.66
C SER A 53 6.44 5.10 9.02
N ASP A 54 7.47 5.58 9.73
CA ASP A 54 8.57 4.73 10.19
C ASP A 54 8.08 3.62 11.13
N LEU A 55 7.17 3.96 12.04
CA LEU A 55 6.50 3.00 12.91
C LEU A 55 5.64 2.01 12.11
N PHE A 56 4.97 2.46 11.06
CA PHE A 56 4.18 1.58 10.17
C PHE A 56 5.07 0.60 9.38
N LEU A 57 6.17 1.09 8.79
CA LEU A 57 7.14 0.24 8.08
C LEU A 57 7.74 -0.82 9.01
N LYS A 58 8.12 -0.41 10.23
CA LYS A 58 8.62 -1.34 11.26
C LYS A 58 7.57 -2.39 11.67
N LEU A 59 6.30 -2.00 11.75
CA LEU A 59 5.20 -2.93 12.05
C LEU A 59 5.04 -3.99 10.96
N ALA A 60 5.00 -3.58 9.69
CA ALA A 60 4.88 -4.51 8.56
C ALA A 60 6.03 -5.53 8.54
N GLU A 61 7.27 -5.09 8.75
CA GLU A 61 8.43 -5.99 8.87
C GLU A 61 8.34 -6.91 10.07
N SER A 62 7.82 -6.44 11.22
CA SER A 62 7.68 -7.27 12.42
C SER A 62 6.69 -8.43 12.23
N TYR A 63 5.78 -8.31 11.27
CA TYR A 63 4.88 -9.39 10.84
C TYR A 63 5.49 -10.28 9.74
N GLY A 64 6.73 -10.02 9.31
CA GLY A 64 7.39 -10.74 8.22
C GLY A 64 6.77 -10.46 6.85
N LEU A 65 6.00 -9.37 6.70
CA LEU A 65 5.34 -9.05 5.44
C LEU A 65 6.36 -8.47 4.45
N PRO A 66 6.36 -8.91 3.17
CA PRO A 66 7.15 -8.26 2.13
C PRO A 66 6.79 -6.78 2.03
N LEU A 67 7.77 -5.91 2.22
CA LEU A 67 7.57 -4.46 2.28
C LEU A 67 8.26 -3.77 1.10
N VAL A 68 7.47 -3.08 0.28
CA VAL A 68 7.95 -2.21 -0.79
C VAL A 68 7.70 -0.76 -0.38
N SER A 69 8.77 0.02 -0.28
CA SER A 69 8.70 1.42 0.16
C SER A 69 9.39 2.32 -0.87
N PHE A 70 8.64 3.28 -1.40
CA PHE A 70 9.12 4.20 -2.42
C PHE A 70 8.62 5.61 -2.14
N SER A 71 9.52 6.59 -2.11
CA SER A 71 9.14 7.95 -1.72
C SER A 71 8.45 8.69 -2.85
N SER A 72 7.18 9.02 -2.66
CA SER A 72 6.45 9.92 -3.56
C SER A 72 6.98 11.35 -3.54
N LYS A 73 7.48 11.81 -2.39
CA LYS A 73 8.08 13.14 -2.23
C LYS A 73 9.39 13.25 -3.02
N ASP A 74 10.28 12.26 -2.85
CA ASP A 74 11.57 12.30 -3.54
C ASP A 74 11.38 12.10 -5.03
N PHE A 75 10.50 11.18 -5.45
CA PHE A 75 10.18 11.01 -6.86
C PHE A 75 9.69 12.31 -7.51
N LYS A 76 8.76 13.03 -6.86
CA LYS A 76 8.27 14.31 -7.36
C LYS A 76 9.39 15.35 -7.45
N THR A 77 10.25 15.42 -6.43
CA THR A 77 11.38 16.38 -6.38
C THR A 77 12.40 16.10 -7.48
N SER A 78 12.71 14.83 -7.75
CA SER A 78 13.68 14.42 -8.76
C SER A 78 13.14 14.51 -10.21
N HIS A 79 11.83 14.67 -10.39
CA HIS A 79 11.20 14.74 -11.72
C HIS A 79 10.38 16.02 -11.91
N PRO A 80 10.99 17.22 -11.79
CA PRO A 80 10.27 18.49 -11.88
C PRO A 80 9.61 18.68 -13.27
N ARG A 81 10.18 18.08 -14.31
CA ARG A 81 9.67 18.12 -15.69
C ARG A 81 8.38 17.31 -15.91
N LEU A 82 8.02 16.42 -14.97
CA LEU A 82 6.77 15.68 -15.05
C LEU A 82 5.59 16.45 -14.46
N SER A 83 5.75 17.69 -13.99
CA SER A 83 4.62 18.50 -13.52
C SER A 83 3.66 18.82 -14.69
N PRO A 84 2.34 18.55 -14.58
CA PRO A 84 1.57 18.04 -13.43
C PRO A 84 1.34 16.50 -13.43
N GLN A 85 1.83 15.78 -14.43
CA GLN A 85 1.68 14.33 -14.66
C GLN A 85 2.58 13.40 -13.83
N TRP A 86 3.36 13.91 -12.87
CA TRP A 86 4.30 13.10 -12.08
C TRP A 86 3.64 11.93 -11.36
N ARG A 87 2.34 12.03 -11.03
CA ARG A 87 1.57 10.93 -10.43
C ARG A 87 1.47 9.70 -11.35
N ILE A 88 1.27 9.91 -12.64
CA ILE A 88 1.22 8.81 -13.63
C ILE A 88 2.58 8.14 -13.73
N GLY A 89 3.66 8.92 -13.79
CA GLY A 89 5.02 8.39 -13.77
C GLY A 89 5.33 7.64 -12.47
N TYR A 90 4.86 8.16 -11.34
CA TYR A 90 5.02 7.53 -10.04
C TYR A 90 4.29 6.19 -9.98
N ASP A 91 3.03 6.13 -10.39
CA ASP A 91 2.24 4.89 -10.40
C ASP A 91 2.90 3.81 -11.27
N ARG A 92 3.46 4.18 -12.43
CA ARG A 92 4.22 3.25 -13.28
C ARG A 92 5.45 2.69 -12.58
N GLU A 93 6.17 3.54 -11.87
CA GLU A 93 7.37 3.18 -11.14
C GLU A 93 7.05 2.31 -9.90
N VAL A 94 5.87 2.53 -9.29
CA VAL A 94 5.29 1.64 -8.28
C VAL A 94 4.90 0.29 -8.88
N MET A 95 4.16 0.27 -10.00
CA MET A 95 3.79 -0.96 -10.71
C MET A 95 5.00 -1.81 -11.04
N LYS A 96 6.08 -1.18 -11.54
CA LYS A 96 7.35 -1.84 -11.84
C LYS A 96 8.00 -2.46 -10.60
N ARG A 97 7.99 -1.78 -9.45
CA ARG A 97 8.51 -2.34 -8.17
C ARG A 97 7.69 -3.50 -7.64
N LEU A 98 6.41 -3.52 -7.99
CA LEU A 98 5.49 -4.59 -7.60
C LEU A 98 5.48 -5.75 -8.59
N GLU A 99 6.27 -5.69 -9.68
CA GLU A 99 6.47 -6.84 -10.56
C GLU A 99 7.08 -8.01 -9.78
N GLY A 100 6.44 -9.18 -9.89
CA GLY A 100 6.81 -10.38 -9.13
C GLY A 100 5.97 -10.61 -7.88
N PHE A 101 5.23 -9.61 -7.41
CA PHE A 101 4.16 -9.82 -6.44
C PHE A 101 2.85 -10.10 -7.18
N ASP A 102 2.08 -11.05 -6.66
CA ASP A 102 0.80 -11.43 -7.24
C ASP A 102 -0.28 -11.29 -6.15
N ALA A 103 -1.23 -10.39 -6.40
CA ALA A 103 -2.32 -10.04 -5.51
C ALA A 103 -3.63 -10.12 -6.27
N ASP A 104 -4.60 -10.83 -5.70
CA ASP A 104 -5.93 -10.99 -6.28
C ASP A 104 -6.78 -9.73 -6.03
N LEU A 105 -6.50 -9.00 -4.94
CA LEU A 105 -7.10 -7.71 -4.59
C LEU A 105 -6.09 -6.79 -3.90
N CYS A 106 -6.04 -5.53 -4.29
CA CYS A 106 -5.29 -4.49 -3.60
C CYS A 106 -6.23 -3.65 -2.70
N VAL A 107 -5.84 -3.46 -1.45
CA VAL A 107 -6.57 -2.67 -0.46
C VAL A 107 -5.83 -1.36 -0.22
N LEU A 108 -6.48 -0.25 -0.57
CA LEU A 108 -6.00 1.10 -0.26
C LEU A 108 -6.46 1.47 1.16
N ALA A 109 -5.57 1.27 2.12
CA ALA A 109 -5.81 1.43 3.55
C ALA A 109 -5.08 2.67 4.09
N GLY A 110 -5.68 3.84 3.87
CA GLY A 110 -5.03 5.12 4.20
C GLY A 110 -3.90 5.48 3.21
N TYR A 111 -4.10 5.16 1.93
CA TYR A 111 -3.20 5.56 0.85
C TYR A 111 -3.52 7.01 0.42
N MET A 112 -2.62 7.95 0.74
CA MET A 112 -2.87 9.39 0.64
C MET A 112 -2.53 9.98 -0.74
N LEU A 113 -2.54 9.16 -1.79
CA LEU A 113 -2.31 9.57 -3.18
C LEU A 113 -3.48 9.13 -4.06
N ILE A 114 -3.76 9.90 -5.10
CA ILE A 114 -4.72 9.53 -6.14
C ILE A 114 -4.05 8.50 -7.05
N VAL A 115 -4.66 7.32 -7.17
CA VAL A 115 -4.23 6.27 -8.10
C VAL A 115 -4.71 6.63 -9.51
N GLY A 116 -3.80 6.62 -10.48
CA GLY A 116 -4.07 6.89 -11.88
C GLY A 116 -4.80 5.74 -12.59
N GLY A 117 -5.50 6.06 -13.68
CA GLY A 117 -6.36 5.11 -14.39
C GLY A 117 -5.66 3.84 -14.87
N GLU A 118 -4.39 3.93 -15.27
CA GLU A 118 -3.58 2.77 -15.69
C GLU A 118 -3.42 1.76 -14.55
N MET A 119 -3.11 2.23 -13.35
CA MET A 119 -2.94 1.37 -12.18
C MET A 119 -4.28 0.79 -11.70
N CYS A 120 -5.37 1.56 -11.76
CA CYS A 120 -6.72 1.08 -11.48
C CYS A 120 -7.19 -0.01 -12.47
N GLN A 121 -6.75 0.03 -13.73
CA GLN A 121 -7.08 -1.00 -14.72
C GLN A 121 -6.22 -2.25 -14.56
N ARG A 122 -4.98 -2.09 -14.08
CA ARG A 122 -4.05 -3.21 -13.89
C ARG A 122 -4.37 -4.04 -12.64
N TYR A 123 -4.82 -3.41 -11.56
CA TYR A 123 -5.12 -4.09 -10.30
C TYR A 123 -6.59 -3.97 -9.93
N ASN A 124 -7.17 -5.05 -9.41
CA ASN A 124 -8.43 -4.95 -8.67
C ASN A 124 -8.15 -4.19 -7.38
N MET A 125 -8.82 -3.06 -7.16
CA MET A 125 -8.58 -2.22 -5.99
C MET A 125 -9.88 -1.89 -5.25
N ILE A 126 -9.82 -1.92 -3.92
CA ILE A 126 -10.83 -1.30 -3.05
C ILE A 126 -10.16 -0.24 -2.17
N ASN A 127 -10.91 0.80 -1.81
CA ASN A 127 -10.41 1.87 -0.95
C ASN A 127 -11.26 1.99 0.31
N LEU A 128 -10.61 2.04 1.46
CA LEU A 128 -11.29 2.36 2.72
C LEU A 128 -11.35 3.87 2.89
N HIS A 129 -12.57 4.41 3.01
CA HIS A 129 -12.81 5.82 3.29
C HIS A 129 -13.54 5.98 4.63
N PRO A 130 -13.06 6.84 5.56
CA PRO A 130 -13.66 6.99 6.88
C PRO A 130 -14.87 7.94 6.88
N ALA A 131 -15.73 7.82 5.86
CA ALA A 131 -17.01 8.53 5.77
C ALA A 131 -18.01 7.67 4.98
N ALA A 132 -19.30 7.92 5.19
CA ALA A 132 -20.34 7.33 4.35
C ALA A 132 -20.10 7.72 2.87
N PRO A 133 -20.37 6.82 1.91
CA PRO A 133 -20.36 7.17 0.50
C PRO A 133 -21.33 8.33 0.25
N GLY A 134 -20.87 9.35 -0.47
CA GLY A 134 -21.69 10.48 -0.92
C GLY A 134 -22.50 10.17 -2.17
#